data_AF-A0A8H6BX36-F1
#
_entry.id   AF-A0A8H6BX36-F1
#
_cell.length_a   1.000
_cell.length_b   1.000
_cell.length_c   1.000
_cell.angle_alpha   90.00
_cell.angle_beta   90.00
_cell.angle_gamma   90.00
#
_symmetry.space_group_name_H-M   'P 1'
#
loop_
_entity.id
_entity.type
_entity.pdbx_description
1 polymer ?
#
loop_
_entity_poly.entity_id
_entity_poly.type
_entity_poly.pdbx_seq_one_letter_code
_entity_poly.pdbx_strand_id
1 'polypeptide(L)'
;MPDGIYNNEPFTIIKREIMGGVPCYTIEYEKGGCQTLQEETLERYAPDGTMYGAAFTIQSREIVYGLVFYKIRYETGVYDTIAEEVIKFQAPRAIKRFNSRKKN
;
A
#
# COMPACT_ATOMS: atom_id res chain seq x y z
N MET A 1 13.70 5.82 1.69
CA MET A 1 12.58 6.51 1.01
C MET A 1 11.35 6.23 1.86
N PRO A 2 10.60 7.26 2.28
CA PRO A 2 9.43 7.09 3.14
C PRO A 2 8.37 6.21 2.46
N ASP A 3 7.60 5.51 3.28
CA ASP A 3 6.47 4.69 2.81
C ASP A 3 5.29 5.56 2.39
N GLY A 4 5.08 6.69 3.10
CA GLY A 4 4.03 7.65 2.79
C GLY A 4 4.26 9.02 3.45
N ILE A 5 3.26 9.89 3.31
CA ILE A 5 3.21 11.21 3.96
C ILE A 5 1.87 11.33 4.68
N TYR A 6 1.89 11.58 5.98
CA TYR A 6 0.70 11.79 6.81
C TYR A 6 0.91 13.00 7.70
N ASN A 7 -0.11 13.85 7.88
CA ASN A 7 0.02 15.15 8.55
C ASN A 7 1.15 16.05 8.00
N ASN A 8 1.38 16.01 6.69
CA ASN A 8 2.50 16.70 6.01
C ASN A 8 3.90 16.26 6.44
N GLU A 9 4.02 15.10 7.10
CA GLU A 9 5.30 14.54 7.53
C GLU A 9 5.54 13.17 6.87
N PRO A 10 6.72 12.93 6.29
CA PRO A 10 7.07 11.62 5.78
C PRO A 10 7.17 10.60 6.90
N PHE A 11 6.71 9.38 6.64
CA PHE A 11 6.77 8.30 7.62
C PHE A 11 7.24 6.97 7.00
N THR A 12 7.70 6.08 7.87
CA THR A 12 7.98 4.67 7.57
C THR A 12 7.08 3.76 8.39
N ILE A 13 6.61 2.68 7.79
CA ILE A 13 5.80 1.66 8.45
C ILE A 13 6.75 0.72 9.16
N ILE A 14 6.64 0.65 10.49
CA ILE A 14 7.56 -0.14 11.31
C ILE A 14 6.94 -1.45 11.82
N LYS A 15 5.61 -1.51 11.94
CA LYS A 15 4.91 -2.69 12.48
C LYS A 15 3.47 -2.75 11.97
N ARG A 16 2.98 -3.96 11.70
CA ARG A 16 1.54 -4.25 11.55
C ARG A 16 1.05 -5.07 12.72
N GLU A 17 -0.20 -4.82 13.10
CA GLU A 17 -0.89 -5.57 14.15
C GLU A 17 -2.38 -5.63 13.87
N ILE A 18 -3.07 -6.62 14.45
CA ILE A 18 -4.52 -6.72 14.39
C ILE A 18 -5.07 -6.25 15.72
N MET A 19 -5.80 -5.14 15.73
CA MET A 19 -6.43 -4.57 16.93
C MET A 19 -7.95 -4.71 16.81
N GLY A 20 -8.55 -5.56 17.63
CA GLY A 20 -10.01 -5.77 17.59
C GLY A 20 -10.53 -6.33 16.26
N GLY A 21 -9.72 -7.11 15.54
CA GLY A 21 -10.05 -7.65 14.22
C GLY A 21 -9.77 -6.72 13.04
N VAL A 22 -9.32 -5.49 13.30
CA VAL A 22 -8.96 -4.51 12.27
C VAL A 22 -7.43 -4.46 12.10
N PRO A 23 -6.90 -4.54 10.87
CA PRO A 23 -5.48 -4.32 10.62
C PRO A 23 -5.08 -2.86 10.88
N CYS A 24 -4.05 -2.69 11.71
CA CYS A 24 -3.46 -1.42 12.09
C CYS A 24 -1.95 -1.44 11.83
N TYR A 25 -1.38 -0.27 11.55
CA TYR A 25 0.03 -0.08 11.24
C TYR A 25 0.61 1.01 12.14
N THR A 26 1.70 0.70 12.83
CA THR A 26 2.49 1.70 13.52
C THR A 26 3.46 2.32 12.53
N ILE A 27 3.38 3.64 12.40
CA ILE A 27 4.25 4.47 11.58
C ILE A 27 5.19 5.27 12.48
N GLU A 28 6.39 5.54 11.97
CA GLU A 28 7.38 6.43 12.59
C GLU A 28 7.63 7.60 11.63
N TYR A 29 7.52 8.83 12.14
CA TYR A 29 7.81 10.03 11.37
C TYR A 29 9.31 10.31 11.31
N GLU A 30 9.80 10.90 10.22
CA GLU A 30 11.24 11.20 10.06
C GLU A 30 11.80 12.13 11.15
N LYS A 31 10.99 13.02 11.72
CA LYS A 31 11.39 13.92 12.82
C LYS A 31 11.25 13.30 14.21
N GLY A 32 10.87 12.02 14.27
CA GLY A 32 10.58 11.29 15.49
C GLY A 32 9.10 11.30 15.86
N GLY A 33 8.71 10.32 16.67
CA GLY A 33 7.33 10.08 17.09
C GLY A 33 6.68 8.94 16.31
N CYS A 34 5.85 8.17 17.01
CA CYS A 34 5.15 7.03 16.45
C CYS A 34 3.65 7.22 16.58
N GLN A 35 2.90 6.77 15.57
CA GLN A 35 1.45 6.75 15.60
C GLN A 35 0.93 5.45 14.99
N THR A 36 -0.15 4.93 15.54
CA THR A 36 -0.86 3.78 14.95
C THR A 36 -2.00 4.28 14.08
N LEU A 37 -2.02 3.85 12.83
CA LEU A 37 -3.06 4.14 11.83
C LEU A 37 -3.79 2.86 11.45
N GLN A 38 -5.08 2.95 11.15
CA GLN A 38 -5.81 1.85 10.54
C GLN A 38 -5.35 1.66 9.08
N GLU A 39 -5.50 0.44 8.55
CA GLU A 39 -5.19 0.12 7.16
C GLU A 39 -5.82 1.10 6.19
N GLU A 40 -7.12 1.42 6.34
CA GLU A 40 -7.80 2.36 5.44
C GLU A 40 -7.14 3.75 5.39
N THR A 41 -6.68 4.26 6.54
CA THR A 41 -5.93 5.53 6.57
C THR A 41 -4.61 5.37 5.83
N LEU A 42 -3.88 4.28 6.10
CA LEU A 42 -2.59 4.02 5.46
C LEU A 42 -2.73 3.91 3.92
N GLU A 43 -3.80 3.28 3.41
CA GLU A 43 -4.05 3.14 1.98
C GLU A 43 -4.15 4.48 1.24
N ARG A 44 -4.57 5.54 1.93
CA ARG A 44 -4.69 6.90 1.37
C ARG A 44 -3.35 7.64 1.40
N TYR A 45 -2.58 7.47 2.46
CA TYR A 45 -1.37 8.25 2.73
C TYR A 45 -0.05 7.56 2.37
N ALA A 46 -0.09 6.25 2.07
CA ALA A 46 1.01 5.44 1.57
C ALA A 46 0.55 4.54 0.40
N PRO A 47 0.17 5.12 -0.75
CA PRO A 47 -0.20 4.32 -1.92
C PRO A 47 0.98 3.48 -2.42
N ASP A 48 0.70 2.28 -2.92
CA ASP A 48 1.74 1.43 -3.49
C ASP A 48 2.28 2.02 -4.80
N GLY A 49 1.43 2.70 -5.57
CA GLY A 49 1.82 3.34 -6.82
C GLY A 49 0.80 4.32 -7.36
N THR A 50 1.08 4.82 -8.56
CA THR A 50 0.19 5.68 -9.34
C THR A 50 0.01 5.07 -10.72
N MET A 51 -1.22 5.01 -11.21
CA MET A 51 -1.56 4.48 -12.52
C MET A 51 -2.65 5.36 -13.15
N TYR A 52 -2.51 5.72 -14.43
CA TYR A 52 -3.43 6.64 -15.12
C TYR A 52 -3.68 7.98 -14.38
N GLY A 53 -2.67 8.49 -13.66
CA GLY A 53 -2.78 9.72 -12.87
C GLY A 53 -3.51 9.57 -11.53
N ALA A 54 -3.94 8.37 -11.15
CA ALA A 54 -4.59 8.08 -9.88
C ALA A 54 -3.69 7.22 -8.97
N ALA A 55 -3.61 7.57 -7.69
CA ALA A 55 -2.95 6.73 -6.70
C ALA A 55 -3.74 5.43 -6.49
N PHE A 56 -3.03 4.32 -6.30
CA PHE A 56 -3.65 3.03 -6.02
C PHE A 56 -2.88 2.25 -4.96
N THR A 57 -3.61 1.35 -4.30
CA THR A 57 -3.10 0.42 -3.31
C THR A 57 -3.47 -1.00 -3.70
N ILE A 58 -2.49 -1.90 -3.71
CA ILE A 58 -2.68 -3.32 -3.98
C ILE A 58 -3.34 -3.95 -2.75
N GLN A 59 -4.47 -4.60 -2.99
CA GLN A 59 -5.30 -5.26 -1.98
C GLN A 59 -4.92 -6.74 -1.86
N SER A 60 -4.84 -7.43 -3.00
CA SER A 60 -4.54 -8.85 -3.03
C SER A 60 -3.77 -9.23 -4.29
N ARG A 61 -3.19 -10.43 -4.23
CA ARG A 61 -2.50 -11.09 -5.33
C ARG A 61 -3.20 -12.41 -5.59
N GLU A 62 -3.52 -12.66 -6.85
CA GLU A 62 -4.17 -13.88 -7.32
C GLU A 62 -3.32 -14.51 -8.43
N ILE A 63 -3.31 -15.84 -8.50
CA ILE A 63 -2.59 -16.58 -9.55
C ILE A 63 -3.63 -17.42 -10.29
N VAL A 64 -3.78 -17.15 -11.59
CA VAL A 64 -4.78 -17.79 -12.45
C VAL A 64 -4.05 -18.36 -13.67
N TYR A 65 -4.10 -19.69 -13.84
CA TYR A 65 -3.38 -20.40 -14.90
C TYR A 65 -1.89 -20.05 -15.01
N GLY A 66 -1.22 -19.82 -13.89
CA GLY A 66 0.20 -19.44 -13.84
C GLY A 66 0.47 -17.94 -14.08
N LEU A 67 -0.54 -17.16 -14.43
CA LEU A 67 -0.45 -15.71 -14.56
C LEU A 67 -0.76 -15.02 -13.23
N VAL A 68 -0.01 -13.96 -12.91
CA VAL A 68 -0.17 -13.21 -11.67
C VAL A 68 -1.01 -11.97 -11.93
N PHE A 69 -2.08 -11.82 -11.15
CA PHE A 69 -2.96 -10.66 -11.14
C PHE A 69 -2.97 -10.01 -9.76
N TYR A 70 -3.17 -8.70 -9.75
CA TYR A 70 -3.30 -7.91 -8.54
C TYR A 70 -4.63 -7.18 -8.55
N LYS A 71 -5.39 -7.34 -7.46
CA LYS A 71 -6.54 -6.48 -7.21
C LYS A 71 -6.04 -5.18 -6.60
N ILE A 72 -6.36 -4.08 -7.24
CA ILE A 72 -5.98 -2.74 -6.78
C ILE A 72 -7.22 -1.94 -6.43
N ARG A 73 -7.08 -1.01 -5.49
CA ARG A 73 -8.07 0.00 -5.15
C ARG A 73 -7.46 1.37 -5.43
N TYR A 74 -8.12 2.18 -6.25
CA TYR A 74 -7.73 3.57 -6.46
C TYR A 74 -8.20 4.46 -5.31
N GLU A 75 -7.57 5.61 -5.14
CA GLU A 75 -7.99 6.64 -4.18
C GLU A 75 -9.46 7.05 -4.35
N THR A 76 -9.98 7.02 -5.58
CA THR A 76 -11.40 7.28 -5.89
C THR A 76 -12.36 6.22 -5.36
N GLY A 77 -11.85 5.11 -4.81
CA GLY A 77 -12.62 3.97 -4.33
C GLY A 77 -12.94 2.92 -5.39
N VAL A 78 -12.51 3.13 -6.65
CA VAL A 78 -12.68 2.17 -7.74
C VAL A 78 -11.73 0.98 -7.56
N TYR A 79 -12.19 -0.22 -7.89
CA TYR A 79 -11.38 -1.44 -7.87
C TYR A 79 -11.09 -1.90 -9.29
N ASP A 80 -9.91 -2.48 -9.48
CA ASP A 80 -9.49 -3.03 -10.77
C ASP A 80 -8.60 -4.27 -10.58
N THR A 81 -8.50 -5.11 -11.59
CA THR A 81 -7.66 -6.31 -11.60
C THR A 81 -6.65 -6.20 -12.73
N ILE A 82 -5.39 -6.04 -12.33
CA ILE A 82 -4.31 -5.70 -13.25
C ILE A 82 -3.28 -6.83 -13.28
N ALA A 83 -2.83 -7.19 -14.49
CA ALA A 83 -1.75 -8.16 -14.66
C ALA A 83 -0.44 -7.63 -14.07
N GLU A 84 0.37 -8.53 -13.50
CA GLU A 84 1.66 -8.18 -12.90
C GLU A 84 2.56 -7.37 -13.85
N GLU A 85 2.59 -7.73 -15.14
CA GLU A 85 3.41 -7.07 -16.16
C GLU A 85 3.06 -5.58 -16.31
N VAL A 86 1.77 -5.24 -16.25
CA VAL A 86 1.29 -3.86 -16.33
C VAL A 86 1.73 -3.07 -15.11
N ILE A 87 1.64 -3.65 -13.91
CA ILE A 87 2.12 -2.99 -12.68
C ILE A 87 3.64 -2.84 -12.72
N LYS A 88 4.40 -3.85 -13.15
CA LYS A 88 5.86 -3.76 -13.28
C LYS A 88 6.27 -2.64 -14.24
N PHE A 89 5.50 -2.44 -15.31
CA PHE A 89 5.76 -1.38 -16.29
C PHE A 89 5.36 0.01 -15.78
N GLN A 90 4.13 0.18 -15.28
CA GLN A 90 3.59 1.51 -14.93
C GLN A 90 3.98 1.95 -13.51
N ALA A 91 4.11 1.01 -12.57
CA ALA A 91 4.39 1.28 -11.15
C ALA A 91 5.39 0.24 -10.58
N PRO A 92 6.65 0.23 -11.05
CA PRO A 92 7.64 -0.83 -10.76
C PRO A 92 7.93 -1.06 -9.26
N ARG A 93 7.64 -0.06 -8.42
CA ARG A 93 7.85 -0.12 -6.97
C ARG A 93 6.63 -0.64 -6.19
N ALA A 94 5.45 -0.69 -6.80
CA ALA A 94 4.20 -1.02 -6.14
C ALA A 94 4.20 -2.45 -5.56
N ILE A 95 4.69 -3.43 -6.33
CA ILE A 95 4.77 -4.82 -5.87
C ILE A 95 5.73 -4.96 -4.68
N LYS A 96 6.86 -4.23 -4.70
CA LYS A 96 7.81 -4.23 -3.59
C LYS A 96 7.17 -3.65 -2.33
N ARG A 97 6.46 -2.52 -2.44
CA ARG A 97 5.72 -1.90 -1.32
C ARG A 97 4.66 -2.83 -0.77
N PHE A 98 3.82 -3.40 -1.62
CA PHE A 98 2.81 -4.40 -1.23
C PHE A 98 3.41 -5.57 -0.46
N ASN A 99 4.51 -6.15 -0.96
CA ASN A 99 5.17 -7.27 -0.30
C ASN A 99 5.78 -6.88 1.05
N SER A 100 6.30 -5.65 1.20
CA SER A 100 6.79 -5.14 2.48
C SER A 100 5.64 -4.95 3.48
N ARG A 101 4.49 -4.40 3.05
CA ARG A 101 3.31 -4.22 3.90
C ARG A 101 2.70 -5.52 4.41
N LYS A 102 2.91 -6.63 3.70
CA LYS A 102 2.48 -7.98 4.11
C LYS A 102 3.46 -8.72 5.02
N LYS A 103 4.73 -8.32 5.05
CA LYS A 103 5.76 -8.99 5.86
C LYS A 103 5.88 -8.43 7.27
N ASN A 104 5.52 -7.16 7.45
CA ASN A 104 5.53 -6.47 8.73
C ASN A 104 4.15 -6.51 9.38
#